data_AF-A0A7G9S4P0-F1
#
_entry.id   AF-A0A7G9S4P0-F1
#
_cell.length_a   1.000
_cell.length_b   1.000
_cell.length_c   1.000
_cell.angle_alpha   90.00
_cell.angle_beta   90.00
_cell.angle_gamma   90.00
#
_symmetry.space_group_name_H-M   'P 1'
#
loop_
_entity.id
_entity.type
_entity.pdbx_description
1 polymer ?
#
loop_
_entity_poly.entity_id
_entity_poly.type
_entity_poly.pdbx_seq_one_letter_code
_entity_poly.pdbx_strand_id
1 'polypeptide(L)'
;MRAGRIIAWVVGVLLVGLYGYATVAAIGNLMGMSTYLGAVLGPFPWVLLGVAIAIPAIALGVALLLARGRGAGVRLLMIAAGLCVTAAIHLEIMHLIS
;
A
#
# COMPACT_ATOMS: atom_id res chain seq x y z
N MET A 1 -27.86 12.61 -10.45
CA MET A 1 -27.41 12.17 -9.10
C MET A 1 -26.84 10.74 -9.01
N ARG A 2 -27.15 9.80 -9.94
CA ARG A 2 -26.61 8.41 -9.88
C ARG A 2 -25.16 8.26 -10.38
N ALA A 3 -24.80 8.98 -11.45
CA ALA A 3 -23.46 8.89 -12.06
C ALA A 3 -22.31 9.21 -11.09
N GLY A 4 -22.38 10.32 -10.34
CA GLY A 4 -21.33 10.69 -9.38
C GLY A 4 -21.14 9.67 -8.24
N ARG A 5 -22.20 8.95 -7.87
CA ARG A 5 -22.15 7.92 -6.84
C ARG A 5 -21.51 6.62 -7.36
N ILE A 6 -21.78 6.28 -8.62
CA ILE A 6 -21.15 5.14 -9.32
C ILE A 6 -19.66 5.41 -9.50
N ILE A 7 -19.28 6.62 -9.97
CA ILE A 7 -17.88 7.02 -10.15
C ILE A 7 -17.12 6.94 -8.82
N ALA A 8 -17.68 7.49 -7.74
CA ALA A 8 -17.05 7.42 -6.43
C ALA A 8 -16.82 5.98 -5.95
N TRP A 9 -17.75 5.07 -6.27
CA TRP A 9 -17.62 3.65 -5.97
C TRP A 9 -16.52 2.98 -6.78
N VAL A 10 -16.50 3.21 -8.11
CA VAL A 10 -15.48 2.65 -9.01
C VAL A 10 -14.09 3.12 -8.59
N VAL A 11 -13.92 4.41 -8.30
CA VAL A 11 -12.65 4.97 -7.82
C VAL A 11 -12.26 4.36 -6.47
N GLY A 12 -13.21 4.21 -5.55
CA GLY A 12 -12.96 3.57 -4.26
C GLY A 12 -12.47 2.13 -4.39
N VAL A 13 -13.12 1.34 -5.26
CA VAL A 13 -12.73 -0.05 -5.54
C VAL A 13 -11.35 -0.12 -6.19
N LEU A 14 -11.06 0.76 -7.17
CA LEU A 14 -9.74 0.83 -7.80
C LEU A 14 -8.64 1.15 -6.80
N LEU A 15 -8.86 2.14 -5.92
CA LEU A 15 -7.87 2.51 -4.90
C LEU A 15 -7.61 1.36 -3.93
N VAL A 16 -8.67 0.72 -3.41
CA VAL A 16 -8.53 -0.44 -2.52
C VAL A 16 -7.86 -1.62 -3.24
N GLY A 17 -8.19 -1.84 -4.52
CA GLY A 17 -7.53 -2.82 -5.37
C GLY A 17 -6.02 -2.55 -5.50
N LEU A 18 -5.62 -1.29 -5.63
CA LEU A 18 -4.20 -0.91 -5.66
C LEU A 18 -3.47 -1.20 -4.35
N TYR A 19 -4.12 -1.03 -3.19
CA TYR A 19 -3.56 -1.47 -1.90
C TYR A 19 -3.34 -2.98 -1.88
N GLY A 20 -4.33 -3.76 -2.36
CA GLY A 20 -4.19 -5.21 -2.47
C GLY A 20 -3.05 -5.62 -3.40
N TYR A 21 -2.95 -4.97 -4.56
CA TYR A 21 -1.83 -5.17 -5.49
C TYR A 21 -0.48 -4.85 -4.85
N ALA A 22 -0.37 -3.74 -4.11
CA ALA A 22 0.87 -3.37 -3.42
C ALA A 22 1.28 -4.43 -2.39
N THR A 23 0.33 -5.00 -1.64
CA THR A 23 0.61 -6.12 -0.73
C THR A 23 1.08 -7.37 -1.48
N VAL A 24 0.42 -7.74 -2.58
CA VAL A 24 0.83 -8.90 -3.40
C VAL A 24 2.22 -8.68 -4.01
N ALA A 25 2.52 -7.48 -4.48
CA ALA A 25 3.84 -7.12 -5.00
C ALA A 25 4.93 -7.20 -3.91
N ALA A 26 4.64 -6.71 -2.70
CA ALA A 26 5.55 -6.82 -1.57
C ALA A 26 5.83 -8.28 -1.18
N ILE A 27 4.80 -9.14 -1.19
CA ILE A 27 4.95 -10.59 -0.98
C ILE A 27 5.77 -11.22 -2.11
N GLY A 28 5.52 -10.81 -3.36
CA GLY A 28 6.30 -11.25 -4.52
C GLY A 28 7.78 -10.89 -4.39
N ASN A 29 8.10 -9.68 -3.92
CA ASN A 29 9.45 -9.25 -3.62
C ASN A 29 10.08 -10.08 -2.50
N LEU A 30 9.33 -10.38 -1.43
CA LEU A 30 9.82 -11.26 -0.37
C LEU A 30 10.17 -12.65 -0.90
N MET A 31 9.28 -13.28 -1.68
CA MET A 31 9.54 -14.60 -2.25
C MET A 31 10.68 -14.58 -3.27
N GLY A 32 10.70 -13.60 -4.19
CA GLY A 32 11.68 -13.50 -5.25
C GLY A 32 13.08 -13.09 -4.78
N MET A 33 13.19 -12.26 -3.75
CA MET A 33 14.47 -11.84 -3.18
C MET A 33 14.95 -12.73 -2.03
N SER A 34 14.11 -13.62 -1.47
CA SER A 34 14.50 -14.57 -0.42
C SER A 34 15.69 -15.44 -0.81
N THR A 35 15.79 -15.81 -2.09
CA THR A 35 16.91 -16.58 -2.66
C THR A 35 18.19 -15.78 -2.85
N TYR A 36 18.12 -14.45 -2.96
CA TYR A 36 19.27 -13.57 -3.20
C TYR A 36 19.79 -12.90 -1.92
N LEU A 37 18.91 -12.51 -1.01
CA LEU A 37 19.24 -11.72 0.19
C LEU A 37 19.81 -12.57 1.33
N GLY A 38 19.40 -13.84 1.45
CA GLY A 38 19.80 -14.73 2.55
C GLY A 38 21.30 -15.02 2.63
N ALA A 39 22.04 -14.88 1.52
CA ALA A 39 23.47 -15.16 1.46
C ALA A 39 24.37 -13.92 1.62
N VAL A 40 23.85 -12.70 1.42
CA VAL A 40 24.70 -11.50 1.21
C VAL A 40 24.45 -10.39 2.26
N LEU A 41 23.24 -10.22 2.80
CA LEU A 41 22.84 -8.98 3.51
C LEU A 41 22.36 -9.15 4.97
N GLY A 42 22.38 -10.37 5.52
CA GLY A 42 21.98 -10.61 6.92
C GLY A 42 20.45 -10.45 7.18
N PRO A 43 20.01 -10.24 8.43
CA PRO A 43 18.58 -10.22 8.79
C PRO A 43 17.85 -8.89 8.44
N PHE A 44 18.60 -7.84 8.11
CA PHE A 44 18.06 -6.48 7.90
C PHE A 44 17.05 -6.39 6.74
N PRO A 45 17.27 -7.01 5.56
CA PRO A 45 16.33 -6.94 4.44
C PRO A 45 15.00 -7.64 4.71
N TRP A 46 15.01 -8.70 5.53
CA TRP A 46 13.79 -9.44 5.90
C TRP A 46 12.83 -8.58 6.72
N VAL A 47 13.37 -7.74 7.62
CA VAL A 47 12.57 -6.80 8.42
C VAL A 47 11.94 -5.73 7.52
N LEU A 48 12.72 -5.17 6.59
CA LEU A 48 12.21 -4.19 5.61
C LEU A 48 11.11 -4.78 4.73
N LEU A 49 11.25 -6.03 4.28
CA LEU A 49 10.22 -6.70 3.48
C LEU A 49 8.96 -7.01 4.29
N GLY A 50 9.10 -7.43 5.55
CA GLY A 50 7.97 -7.59 6.46
C GLY A 50 7.20 -6.27 6.68
N VAL A 51 7.94 -5.17 6.85
CA VAL A 51 7.37 -3.82 6.95
C VAL A 51 6.68 -3.41 5.65
N ALA A 52 7.27 -3.68 4.48
CA ALA A 52 6.68 -3.40 3.17
C ALA A 52 5.32 -4.09 2.95
N ILE A 53 5.15 -5.31 3.48
CA ILE A 53 3.88 -6.06 3.42
C ILE A 53 2.82 -5.44 4.35
N ALA A 54 3.22 -4.96 5.52
CA ALA A 54 2.30 -4.42 6.52
C ALA A 54 1.83 -3.00 6.20
N ILE A 55 2.69 -2.16 5.59
CA ILE A 55 2.41 -0.75 5.29
C ILE A 55 1.10 -0.53 4.51
N PRO A 56 0.82 -1.22 3.40
CA PRO A 56 -0.42 -1.01 2.65
C PRO A 56 -1.66 -1.25 3.51
N ALA A 57 -1.67 -2.30 4.32
CA ALA A 57 -2.80 -2.63 5.19
C ALA A 57 -2.98 -1.58 6.30
N ILE A 58 -1.88 -1.15 6.92
CA ILE A 58 -1.90 -0.11 7.96
C ILE A 58 -2.37 1.22 7.37
N ALA A 59 -1.81 1.64 6.24
CA ALA A 59 -2.14 2.90 5.58
C ALA A 59 -3.61 2.92 5.14
N LEU A 60 -4.13 1.81 4.59
CA LEU A 60 -5.55 1.69 4.27
C LEU A 60 -6.42 1.76 5.52
N GLY A 61 -6.05 1.05 6.59
CA GLY A 61 -6.76 1.07 7.87
C GLY A 61 -6.83 2.47 8.47
N VAL A 62 -5.70 3.17 8.52
CA VAL A 62 -5.60 4.57 9.00
C VAL A 62 -6.43 5.51 8.13
N ALA A 63 -6.33 5.39 6.80
CA ALA A 63 -7.12 6.20 5.88
C ALA A 63 -8.64 5.99 6.07
N LEU A 64 -9.07 4.74 6.29
CA LEU A 64 -10.48 4.42 6.56
C LEU A 64 -10.94 4.94 7.92
N LEU A 65 -10.09 4.83 8.96
CA LEU A 65 -10.38 5.36 10.30
C LEU A 65 -10.52 6.89 10.28
N LEU A 66 -9.58 7.59 9.65
CA LEU A 66 -9.58 9.06 9.52
C LEU A 66 -10.71 9.58 8.62
N ALA A 67 -11.23 8.75 7.72
CA ALA A 67 -12.35 9.08 6.86
C ALA A 67 -13.73 8.76 7.46
N ARG A 68 -13.81 8.16 8.67
CA ARG A 68 -15.09 7.87 9.33
C ARG A 68 -15.88 9.17 9.53
N GLY A 69 -17.14 9.17 9.11
CA GLY A 69 -18.05 10.32 9.22
C GLY A 69 -17.83 11.45 8.19
N ARG A 70 -16.88 11.30 7.24
CA ARG A 70 -16.61 12.31 6.21
C ARG A 70 -17.32 11.98 4.89
N GLY A 71 -17.58 13.02 4.08
CA GLY A 71 -18.23 12.87 2.77
C GLY A 71 -17.43 11.99 1.79
N ALA A 72 -18.11 11.40 0.81
CA ALA A 72 -17.52 10.44 -0.13
C ALA A 72 -16.25 10.94 -0.85
N GLY A 73 -16.21 12.22 -1.24
CA GLY A 73 -15.03 12.81 -1.87
C GLY A 73 -13.82 12.90 -0.93
N VAL A 74 -14.03 13.36 0.31
CA VAL A 74 -12.96 13.45 1.32
C VAL A 74 -12.42 12.06 1.67
N ARG A 75 -13.31 11.06 1.74
CA ARG A 75 -12.91 9.66 1.97
C ARG A 75 -12.01 9.13 0.86
N LEU A 76 -12.33 9.41 -0.40
CA LEU A 76 -11.49 8.99 -1.53
C LEU A 76 -10.13 9.69 -1.52
N LEU A 77 -10.08 10.98 -1.21
CA LEU A 77 -8.81 11.72 -1.08
C LEU A 77 -7.93 11.16 0.03
N MET A 78 -8.51 10.79 1.18
CA MET A 78 -7.77 10.17 2.29
C MET A 78 -7.21 8.80 1.91
N ILE A 79 -8.00 7.96 1.22
CA ILE A 79 -7.55 6.65 0.73
C ILE A 79 -6.41 6.82 -0.28
N ALA A 80 -6.55 7.76 -1.23
CA ALA A 80 -5.53 8.07 -2.21
C ALA A 80 -4.25 8.63 -1.57
N ALA A 81 -4.37 9.49 -0.55
CA ALA A 81 -3.21 10.01 0.18
C ALA A 81 -2.43 8.89 0.89
N GLY A 82 -3.11 7.97 1.57
CA GLY A 82 -2.45 6.81 2.18
C GLY A 82 -1.76 5.91 1.14
N LEU A 83 -2.31 5.85 -0.07
CA LEU A 83 -1.75 5.06 -1.16
C LEU A 83 -0.46 5.71 -1.68
N CYS A 84 -0.44 7.04 -1.82
CA CYS A 84 0.76 7.78 -2.17
C CYS A 84 1.87 7.60 -1.12
N VAL A 85 1.52 7.63 0.18
CA VAL A 85 2.48 7.35 1.26
C VAL A 85 3.03 5.93 1.16
N THR A 86 2.16 4.95 0.93
CA THR A 86 2.55 3.54 0.73
C THR A 86 3.53 3.39 -0.44
N ALA A 87 3.27 4.09 -1.55
CA ALA A 87 4.12 4.07 -2.74
C ALA A 87 5.48 4.74 -2.48
N ALA A 88 5.49 5.88 -1.80
CA ALA A 88 6.73 6.57 -1.44
C ALA A 88 7.62 5.71 -0.54
N ILE A 89 7.04 5.02 0.45
CA ILE A 89 7.82 4.12 1.31
C ILE A 89 8.32 2.92 0.51
N HIS A 90 7.53 2.35 -0.41
CA HIS A 90 8.00 1.26 -1.27
C HIS A 90 9.20 1.68 -2.15
N LEU A 91 9.19 2.90 -2.69
CA LEU A 91 10.30 3.44 -3.47
C LEU A 91 11.57 3.57 -2.61
N GLU A 92 11.43 4.09 -1.38
CA GLU A 92 12.56 4.21 -0.45
C GLU A 92 13.13 2.84 -0.07
N ILE A 93 12.26 1.86 0.23
CA ILE A 93 12.67 0.49 0.54
C ILE A 93 13.44 -0.12 -0.63
N MET A 94 12.94 0.06 -1.86
CA MET A 94 13.61 -0.47 -3.04
C MET A 94 14.96 0.24 -3.29
N HIS A 95 15.04 1.54 -3.04
CA HIS A 95 16.29 2.30 -3.13
C HIS A 95 17.33 1.87 -2.10
N LEU A 96 16.91 1.52 -0.88
CA LEU A 96 17.80 1.03 0.19
C LEU A 96 18.31 -0.41 -0.06
N ILE A 97 17.64 -1.19 -0.90
CA ILE A 97 17.97 -2.60 -1.17
C ILE A 97 18.76 -2.76 -2.49
N SER A 98 18.63 -1.84 -3.46
CA SER A 98 19.35 -1.85 -4.75
C SER A 98 20.77 -1.32 -4.64
#